data_AF-A0A1A5YDA0-F1
#
_entry.id   AF-A0A1A5YDA0-F1
#
_cell.length_a   1.000
_cell.length_b   1.000
_cell.length_c   1.000
_cell.angle_alpha   90.00
_cell.angle_beta   90.00
_cell.angle_gamma   90.00
#
_symmetry.space_group_name_H-M   'P 1'
#
loop_
_entity.id
_entity.type
_entity.pdbx_description
1 polymer ?
#
loop_
_entity_poly.entity_id
_entity_poly.type
_entity_poly.pdbx_seq_one_letter_code
_entity_poly.pdbx_strand_id
1 'polypeptide(L)'
;MINNPYHKYQESSVQTATPAQLIIMLYDGAIRFTKQAIHEISQQRYGGANQFFIKAQSIIHELIASLDANIEISKNLYSIYEYLLHLLIQANTKKSPDLAEQVITHLEELREAWRQAIKQNGGSQAEAGATK
;
A
#
# COMPACT_ATOMS: atom_id res chain seq x y z
N MET A 1 31.10 8.37 3.06
CA MET A 1 29.67 8.24 2.66
C MET A 1 29.36 6.76 2.55
N ILE A 2 28.58 6.21 3.48
CA ILE A 2 28.20 4.78 3.46
C ILE A 2 27.09 4.65 2.42
N ASN A 3 27.46 4.26 1.20
CA ASN A 3 26.53 3.91 0.14
C ASN A 3 25.89 2.57 0.51
N ASN A 4 24.79 2.60 1.25
CA ASN A 4 24.06 1.41 1.69
C ASN A 4 23.54 0.66 0.44
N PRO A 5 24.05 -0.55 0.14
CA PRO A 5 23.67 -1.30 -1.06
C PRO A 5 22.15 -1.50 -1.16
N TYR A 6 21.47 -1.61 -0.01
CA TYR A 6 20.03 -1.78 0.09
C TYR A 6 19.24 -0.61 -0.54
N HIS A 7 19.72 0.63 -0.36
CA HIS A 7 19.09 1.80 -0.99
C HIS A 7 19.23 1.75 -2.52
N LYS A 8 20.40 1.35 -3.03
CA LYS A 8 20.61 1.15 -4.47
C LYS A 8 19.70 0.06 -5.05
N TYR A 9 19.48 -1.03 -4.33
CA TYR A 9 18.55 -2.08 -4.77
C TYR A 9 17.10 -1.59 -4.78
N GLN A 10 16.65 -0.89 -3.73
CA GLN A 10 15.30 -0.33 -3.67
C GLN A 10 15.04 0.66 -4.81
N GLU A 11 15.99 1.54 -5.08
CA GLU A 11 15.90 2.55 -6.14
C GLU A 11 15.88 1.90 -7.54
N SER A 12 16.77 0.93 -7.80
CA SER A 12 16.77 0.16 -9.05
C SER A 12 15.48 -0.64 -9.25
N SER A 13 14.94 -1.24 -8.19
CA SER A 13 13.68 -1.99 -8.26
C SER A 13 12.48 -1.10 -8.60
N VAL A 14 12.44 0.14 -8.11
CA VAL A 14 11.42 1.13 -8.49
C VAL A 14 11.55 1.52 -9.97
N GLN A 15 12.78 1.73 -10.46
CA GLN A 15 13.03 2.16 -11.84
C GLN A 15 12.65 1.12 -12.91
N THR A 16 12.68 -0.16 -12.57
CA THR A 16 12.33 -1.26 -13.50
C THR A 16 10.92 -1.82 -13.28
N ALA A 17 10.20 -1.34 -12.27
CA ALA A 17 8.88 -1.86 -11.92
C ALA A 17 7.82 -1.40 -12.91
N THR A 18 6.90 -2.31 -13.27
CA THR A 18 5.70 -1.94 -14.03
C THR A 18 4.76 -1.08 -13.15
N PRO A 19 3.87 -0.26 -13.74
CA PRO A 19 2.90 0.52 -12.97
C PRO A 19 2.11 -0.32 -11.97
N ALA A 20 1.73 -1.55 -12.34
CA ALA A 20 1.02 -2.46 -11.46
C ALA A 20 1.89 -3.00 -10.31
N GLN A 21 3.19 -3.21 -10.54
CA GLN A 21 4.13 -3.55 -9.48
C GLN A 21 4.34 -2.39 -8.49
N LEU A 22 4.36 -1.14 -8.97
CA LEU A 22 4.42 0.04 -8.09
C LEU A 22 3.22 0.13 -7.15
N ILE A 23 2.01 -0.18 -7.63
CA ILE A 23 0.81 -0.26 -6.78
C ILE A 23 0.98 -1.31 -5.67
N ILE A 24 1.49 -2.51 -6.00
CA ILE A 24 1.77 -3.54 -4.98
C ILE A 24 2.80 -3.05 -3.95
N MET A 25 3.85 -2.36 -4.40
CA MET A 25 4.87 -1.78 -3.51
C MET A 25 4.29 -0.70 -2.59
N LEU A 26 3.33 0.10 -3.05
CA LEU A 26 2.60 1.05 -2.21
C LEU A 26 1.82 0.31 -1.12
N TYR A 27 1.04 -0.71 -1.45
CA TYR A 27 0.35 -1.53 -0.43
C TYR A 27 1.33 -2.14 0.59
N ASP A 28 2.43 -2.74 0.12
CA ASP A 28 3.46 -3.30 1.00
C ASP A 28 4.08 -2.23 1.92
N GLY A 29 4.27 -1.01 1.39
CA GLY A 29 4.71 0.16 2.15
C GLY A 29 3.72 0.56 3.24
N ALA A 30 2.44 0.71 2.90
CA ALA A 30 1.39 1.08 3.85
C ALA A 30 1.27 0.04 4.97
N ILE A 31 1.20 -1.25 4.63
CA ILE A 31 1.14 -2.35 5.61
C ILE A 31 2.35 -2.32 6.54
N ARG A 32 3.56 -2.17 5.99
CA ARG A 32 4.79 -2.11 6.79
C ARG A 32 4.78 -0.93 7.76
N PHE A 33 4.40 0.26 7.30
CA PHE A 33 4.35 1.43 8.18
C PHE A 33 3.26 1.30 9.25
N THR A 34 2.10 0.75 8.92
CA THR A 34 1.05 0.49 9.92
C THR A 34 1.52 -0.53 10.99
N LYS A 35 2.22 -1.61 10.59
CA LYS A 35 2.83 -2.56 11.53
C LYS A 35 3.89 -1.91 12.42
N GLN A 36 4.72 -1.02 11.88
CA GLN A 36 5.70 -0.25 12.66
C GLN A 36 5.00 0.72 13.64
N ALA A 37 3.89 1.34 13.25
CA ALA A 37 3.11 2.20 14.14
C ALA A 37 2.52 1.42 15.33
N ILE A 38 1.99 0.21 15.09
CA ILE A 38 1.52 -0.70 16.14
C ILE A 38 2.65 -1.06 17.11
N HIS A 39 3.84 -1.39 16.58
CA HIS A 39 5.00 -1.66 17.40
C HIS A 39 5.36 -0.47 18.29
N GLU A 40 5.43 0.75 17.74
CA GLU A 40 5.70 1.96 18.52
C GLU A 40 4.62 2.24 19.58
N ILE A 41 3.34 1.96 19.31
CA ILE A 41 2.27 2.02 20.32
C ILE A 41 2.57 1.05 21.47
N SER A 42 2.96 -0.21 21.18
CA SER A 42 3.29 -1.22 22.20
C SER A 42 4.44 -0.78 23.12
N GLN A 43 5.36 0.02 22.60
CA GLN A 43 6.52 0.55 23.32
C GLN A 43 6.22 1.91 23.98
N GLN A 44 4.96 2.37 23.94
CA GLN A 44 4.52 3.70 24.40
C GLN A 44 5.28 4.88 23.74
N ARG A 45 5.84 4.67 22.55
CA ARG A 45 6.59 5.65 21.77
C ARG A 45 5.67 6.37 20.79
N TYR A 46 4.79 7.20 21.34
CA TYR A 46 3.70 7.82 20.57
C TYR A 46 4.15 8.76 19.45
N GLY A 47 5.31 9.41 19.59
CA GLY A 47 5.91 10.20 18.52
C GLY A 47 6.31 9.34 17.31
N GLY A 48 6.95 8.20 17.56
CA GLY A 48 7.30 7.22 16.51
C GLY A 48 6.06 6.63 15.85
N ALA A 49 5.05 6.26 16.65
CA ALA A 49 3.77 5.78 16.13
C ALA A 49 3.11 6.79 15.19
N ASN A 50 3.07 8.07 15.58
CA ASN A 50 2.52 9.13 14.76
C ASN A 50 3.27 9.27 13.42
N GLN A 51 4.60 9.26 13.44
CA GLN A 51 5.40 9.34 12.22
C GLN A 51 5.10 8.20 11.24
N PHE A 52 4.96 6.97 11.74
CA PHE A 52 4.63 5.83 10.89
C PHE A 52 3.19 5.88 10.37
N PHE A 53 2.22 6.31 11.18
CA PHE A 53 0.85 6.51 10.70
C PHE A 53 0.78 7.57 9.59
N ILE A 54 1.49 8.70 9.72
CA ILE A 54 1.55 9.72 8.67
C ILE A 54 2.11 9.12 7.37
N LYS A 55 3.19 8.33 7.45
CA LYS A 55 3.75 7.67 6.26
C LYS A 55 2.77 6.70 5.59
N ALA A 56 2.04 5.90 6.37
CA ALA A 56 0.97 5.06 5.84
C ALA A 56 -0.13 5.90 5.17
N GLN A 57 -0.60 6.98 5.80
CA GLN A 57 -1.60 7.89 5.24
C GLN A 57 -1.13 8.54 3.93
N SER A 58 0.13 8.99 3.85
CA SER A 58 0.69 9.53 2.61
C SER A 58 0.65 8.53 1.45
N ILE A 59 0.90 7.25 1.71
CA ILE A 59 0.77 6.21 0.70
C ILE A 59 -0.69 6.03 0.25
N ILE A 60 -1.65 6.04 1.18
CA ILE A 60 -3.07 5.92 0.81
C ILE A 60 -3.51 7.13 -0.03
N HIS A 61 -3.04 8.34 0.30
CA HIS A 61 -3.27 9.51 -0.54
C HIS A 61 -2.68 9.37 -1.94
N GLU A 62 -1.49 8.80 -2.07
CA GLU A 62 -0.89 8.52 -3.39
C GLU A 62 -1.73 7.49 -4.18
N LEU A 63 -2.23 6.43 -3.52
CA LEU A 63 -3.13 5.47 -4.14
C LEU A 63 -4.43 6.15 -4.62
N ILE A 64 -5.00 7.06 -3.84
CA ILE A 64 -6.16 7.87 -4.26
C ILE A 64 -5.82 8.73 -5.48
N ALA A 65 -4.69 9.43 -5.46
CA ALA A 65 -4.26 10.30 -6.54
C ALA A 65 -4.00 9.53 -7.85
N SER A 66 -3.64 8.24 -7.75
CA SER A 66 -3.42 7.36 -8.90
C SER A 66 -4.70 6.81 -9.55
N LEU A 67 -5.88 7.04 -8.96
CA LEU A 67 -7.15 6.53 -9.51
C LEU A 67 -7.58 7.33 -10.75
N ASP A 68 -7.98 6.60 -11.81
CA ASP A 68 -8.61 7.20 -12.99
C ASP A 68 -10.10 7.41 -12.74
N ALA A 69 -10.54 8.67 -12.62
CA ALA A 69 -11.91 9.05 -12.36
C ALA A 69 -12.92 8.62 -13.45
N ASN A 70 -12.44 8.26 -14.65
CA ASN A 70 -13.29 7.80 -15.74
C ASN A 70 -13.68 6.32 -15.63
N ILE A 71 -13.00 5.56 -14.75
CA ILE A 71 -13.28 4.14 -14.54
C ILE A 71 -14.27 3.99 -13.37
N GLU A 72 -15.34 3.25 -13.59
CA GLU A 72 -16.42 3.07 -12.59
C GLU A 72 -15.91 2.54 -11.24
N ILE A 73 -14.97 1.58 -11.26
CA ILE A 73 -14.41 0.97 -10.06
C ILE A 73 -13.63 1.97 -9.19
N SER A 74 -13.14 3.07 -9.76
CA SER A 74 -12.37 4.08 -9.04
C SER A 74 -13.19 4.76 -7.95
N LYS A 75 -14.51 4.90 -8.12
CA LYS A 75 -15.39 5.49 -7.08
C LYS A 75 -15.47 4.58 -5.84
N ASN A 76 -15.53 3.27 -6.06
CA ASN A 76 -15.57 2.29 -4.98
C ASN A 76 -14.22 2.24 -4.26
N LEU A 77 -13.11 2.21 -5.01
CA LEU A 77 -11.76 2.23 -4.45
C LEU A 77 -11.49 3.52 -3.65
N TYR A 78 -11.89 4.68 -4.18
CA TYR A 78 -11.80 5.95 -3.47
C TYR A 78 -12.49 5.88 -2.10
N SER A 79 -13.72 5.38 -2.07
CA SER A 79 -14.50 5.26 -0.82
C SER A 79 -13.84 4.33 0.20
N ILE A 80 -13.25 3.23 -0.27
CA ILE A 80 -12.49 2.31 0.59
C ILE A 80 -11.25 3.02 1.14
N TYR A 81 -10.48 3.71 0.31
CA TYR A 81 -9.27 4.42 0.75
C TYR A 81 -9.56 5.54 1.76
N GLU A 82 -10.64 6.30 1.56
CA GLU A 82 -11.11 7.30 2.53
C GLU A 82 -11.45 6.66 3.89
N TYR A 83 -12.10 5.49 3.87
CA TYR A 83 -12.36 4.75 5.09
C TYR A 83 -11.07 4.26 5.78
N LEU A 84 -10.08 3.78 5.01
CA LEU A 84 -8.78 3.39 5.57
C LEU A 84 -8.02 4.58 6.17
N LEU A 85 -8.08 5.76 5.53
CA LEU A 85 -7.53 6.99 6.08
C LEU A 85 -8.19 7.36 7.41
N HIS A 86 -9.54 7.29 7.48
CA HIS A 86 -10.27 7.51 8.72
C HIS A 86 -9.80 6.58 9.83
N LEU A 87 -9.69 5.28 9.55
CA LEU A 87 -9.22 4.29 10.52
C LEU A 87 -7.78 4.56 10.97
N LEU A 88 -6.86 4.91 10.05
CA LEU A 88 -5.48 5.26 10.40
C LEU A 88 -5.41 6.50 11.31
N ILE A 89 -6.23 7.51 11.05
CA ILE A 89 -6.31 8.72 11.88
C ILE A 89 -6.85 8.38 13.27
N GLN A 90 -7.89 7.54 13.35
CA GLN A 90 -8.47 7.10 14.62
C GLN A 90 -7.49 6.22 15.41
N ALA A 91 -6.82 5.28 14.74
CA ALA A 91 -5.80 4.42 15.33
C ALA A 91 -4.67 5.26 15.93
N ASN A 92 -4.20 6.27 15.21
CA ASN A 92 -3.19 7.21 15.72
C ASN A 92 -3.76 8.01 16.90
N THR A 93 -4.90 8.66 16.76
CA THR A 93 -5.45 9.56 17.79
C THR A 93 -5.73 8.82 19.09
N LYS A 94 -6.36 7.64 19.01
CA LYS A 94 -6.74 6.80 20.15
C LYS A 94 -5.64 5.84 20.61
N LYS A 95 -4.53 5.77 19.87
CA LYS A 95 -3.46 4.78 20.08
C LYS A 95 -4.01 3.35 20.13
N SER A 96 -4.92 3.03 19.20
CA SER A 96 -5.62 1.75 19.13
C SER A 96 -4.96 0.83 18.10
N PRO A 97 -4.28 -0.25 18.54
CA PRO A 97 -3.74 -1.27 17.65
C PRO A 97 -4.84 -1.96 16.85
N ASP A 98 -5.99 -2.25 17.46
CA ASP A 98 -7.10 -2.96 16.82
C ASP A 98 -7.61 -2.26 15.55
N LEU A 99 -7.67 -0.92 15.56
CA LEU A 99 -8.04 -0.13 14.37
C LEU A 99 -6.95 -0.19 13.29
N ALA A 100 -5.68 -0.20 13.70
CA ALA A 100 -4.56 -0.32 12.77
C ALA A 100 -4.46 -1.74 12.17
N GLU A 101 -4.79 -2.78 12.93
CA GLU A 101 -4.87 -4.16 12.46
C GLU A 101 -5.99 -4.34 11.43
N GLN A 102 -7.16 -3.72 11.65
CA GLN A 102 -8.23 -3.69 10.65
C GLN A 102 -7.77 -3.07 9.33
N VAL A 103 -7.01 -1.97 9.39
CA VAL A 103 -6.43 -1.36 8.17
C VAL A 103 -5.48 -2.34 7.48
N ILE A 104 -4.62 -3.03 8.22
CA ILE A 104 -3.70 -4.03 7.66
C ILE A 104 -4.49 -5.12 6.92
N THR A 105 -5.54 -5.68 7.52
CA THR A 105 -6.36 -6.72 6.90
C THR A 105 -6.93 -6.25 5.55
N HIS A 106 -7.54 -5.07 5.50
CA HIS A 106 -8.08 -4.51 4.26
C HIS A 106 -7.00 -4.25 3.21
N LEU A 107 -5.82 -3.75 3.60
CA LEU A 107 -4.71 -3.54 2.69
C LEU A 107 -4.16 -4.87 2.14
N GLU A 108 -4.11 -5.92 2.96
CA GLU A 108 -3.67 -7.25 2.54
C GLU A 108 -4.64 -7.89 1.53
N GLU A 109 -5.95 -7.75 1.76
CA GLU A 109 -7.01 -8.19 0.83
C GLU A 109 -6.92 -7.46 -0.52
N LEU A 110 -6.84 -6.13 -0.50
CA LEU A 110 -6.73 -5.32 -1.72
C LEU A 110 -5.45 -5.61 -2.50
N ARG A 111 -4.31 -5.75 -1.80
CA ARG A 111 -3.04 -6.11 -2.42
C ARG A 111 -3.14 -7.45 -3.14
N GLU A 112 -3.79 -8.44 -2.51
CA GLU A 112 -3.96 -9.76 -3.10
C GLU A 112 -4.89 -9.72 -4.32
N ALA A 113 -5.98 -8.96 -4.26
CA ALA A 113 -6.85 -8.74 -5.41
C ALA A 113 -6.08 -8.13 -6.61
N TRP A 114 -5.21 -7.15 -6.36
CA TRP A 114 -4.33 -6.59 -7.39
C TRP A 114 -3.34 -7.60 -7.95
N ARG A 115 -2.72 -8.44 -7.11
CA ARG A 115 -1.82 -9.51 -7.57
C ARG A 115 -2.53 -10.48 -8.51
N GLN A 116 -3.77 -10.86 -8.18
CA GLN A 116 -4.58 -11.74 -9.00
C GLN A 116 -4.95 -11.08 -10.34
N ALA A 117 -5.38 -9.82 -10.34
CA ALA A 117 -5.70 -9.07 -11.55
C ALA A 117 -4.49 -8.96 -12.50
N ILE A 118 -3.29 -8.69 -11.95
CA ILE A 118 -2.04 -8.65 -12.72
C ILE A 118 -1.74 -10.01 -13.36
N LYS A 119 -1.90 -11.10 -12.61
CA LYS A 119 -1.65 -12.47 -13.11
C LYS A 119 -2.61 -12.84 -14.24
N GLN A 120 -3.88 -12.46 -14.15
CA GLN A 120 -4.87 -12.72 -15.21
C GLN A 120 -4.59 -11.91 -16.49
N ASN A 121 -4.18 -10.65 -16.36
CA ASN A 121 -3.79 -9.83 -17.52
C ASN A 121 -2.44 -10.27 -18.14
N GLY A 122 -1.49 -10.73 -17.34
CA GLY A 122 -0.22 -11.29 -17.83
C GLY A 122 -0.37 -12.66 -18.51
N GLY A 123 -1.36 -13.47 -18.12
CA GLY A 123 -1.68 -14.74 -18.76
C GLY A 123 -2.37 -14.58 -20.13
N SER A 124 -3.18 -13.53 -20.31
CA SER A 124 -3.93 -13.31 -21.54
C SER A 124 -3.08 -12.86 -22.74
N GLN A 125 -1.84 -12.40 -22.52
CA GLN A 125 -0.91 -12.04 -23.61
C GLN A 125 -0.06 -13.22 -24.11
N ALA A 126 0.01 -14.33 -23.37
CA ALA A 126 0.85 -15.48 -23.74
C ALA A 126 0.20 -16.43 -24.76
N GLU A 127 -1.14 -16.46 -24.87
CA GLU A 127 -1.85 -17.39 -25.77
C GLU A 127 -2.09 -16.83 -27.19
N ALA A 128 -1.92 -15.52 -27.42
CA ALA A 128 -2.11 -14.91 -28.74
C ALA A 128 -0.88 -15.02 -29.67
N GLY A 129 0.24 -15.56 -29.20
CA GLY A 129 1.51 -15.67 -29.93
C GLY A 129 1.90 -17.06 -30.42
N ALA A 130 1.10 -18.10 -30.14
CA ALA A 130 1.47 -19.51 -30.42
C ALA A 130 0.74 -20.14 -31.62
N THR A 131 0.02 -19.36 -32.42
CA THR A 131 -0.62 -19.84 -33.65
C THR A 131 -0.29 -18.93 -34.83
N LYS A 132 0.89 -19.15 -35.41
CA LYS A 132 1.14 -19.01 -36.86
C LYS A 132 2.31 -19.87 -37.28
#